data_AF-A0A935WQJ8-F1
#
_entry.id   AF-A0A935WQJ8-F1
#
_cell.length_a   1.000
_cell.length_b   1.000
_cell.length_c   1.000
_cell.angle_alpha   90.00
_cell.angle_beta   90.00
_cell.angle_gamma   90.00
#
_symmetry.space_group_name_H-M   'P 1'
#
loop_
_entity.id
_entity.type
_entity.pdbx_description
1 polymer ?
#
loop_
_entity_poly.entity_id
_entity_poly.type
_entity_poly.pdbx_seq_one_letter_code
_entity_poly.pdbx_strand_id
1 'polypeptide(L)'
;MALRLRGFHRGEKVVMLKMPTQRPRNALHRQLLAHARILLAIAIGIAVWFAARNFLPVTRFLIAWNAGVWLFLVLVLHLMANATVAGLRKRATLAEEGRVATLIVVTLATVVAFIALGLELADVLQDKAPDRPLRVAIALAAIFGSWLFVNFAFALHYAHEVYRTKRNINALDFPNEKEPDYWDFLYFALVLGTTFQTSDVEIRSRALRRTAMVQGLVAFLFNTAIIALSVSVASKLVGG
;
A
#
# COMPACT_ATOMS: atom_id res chain seq x y z
N MET A 1 -20.48 45.30 46.55
CA MET A 1 -19.38 46.02 47.21
C MET A 1 -18.07 45.44 46.68
N ALA A 2 -17.44 46.17 45.76
CA ALA A 2 -16.21 45.75 45.09
C ALA A 2 -15.00 46.09 45.96
N LEU A 3 -13.98 45.23 45.97
CA LEU A 3 -12.63 45.62 46.35
C LEU A 3 -11.62 44.90 45.46
N ARG A 4 -11.18 45.66 44.46
CA ARG A 4 -10.03 45.42 43.60
C ARG A 4 -8.85 46.16 44.22
N LEU A 5 -7.77 45.50 44.58
CA LEU A 5 -6.42 46.11 44.73
C LEU A 5 -5.38 45.04 44.36
N ARG A 6 -4.67 45.23 43.24
CA ARG A 6 -3.22 45.58 43.17
C ARG A 6 -2.36 44.55 43.91
N GLY A 7 -1.68 43.61 43.27
CA GLY A 7 -0.75 43.75 42.15
C GLY A 7 0.67 43.82 42.71
N PHE A 8 1.46 42.75 42.60
CA PHE A 8 2.93 42.81 42.58
C PHE A 8 3.58 41.45 42.25
N HIS A 9 4.74 41.55 41.60
CA HIS A 9 5.79 40.56 41.31
C HIS A 9 5.57 39.61 40.12
N ARG A 10 6.57 39.29 39.29
CA ARG A 10 7.94 39.77 39.03
C ARG A 10 8.45 38.75 38.01
N GLY A 11 8.64 39.14 36.75
CA GLY A 11 9.46 38.46 35.74
C GLY A 11 9.74 36.96 35.87
N GLU A 12 8.73 36.10 35.91
CA GLU A 12 8.95 34.67 35.66
C GLU A 12 9.10 34.48 34.16
N LYS A 13 10.37 34.42 33.73
CA LYS A 13 10.72 33.80 32.45
C LYS A 13 10.09 32.40 32.49
N VAL A 14 9.06 32.18 31.66
CA VAL A 14 8.59 30.83 31.34
C VAL A 14 9.80 30.12 30.73
N VAL A 15 10.52 29.38 31.57
CA VAL A 15 11.60 28.50 31.12
C VAL A 15 10.89 27.44 30.28
N MET A 16 10.90 27.64 28.96
CA MET A 16 10.57 26.59 28.01
C MET A 16 11.55 25.46 28.27
N LEU A 17 11.11 24.49 29.07
CA LEU A 17 11.80 23.24 29.30
C LEU A 17 11.74 22.49 27.97
N LYS A 18 12.70 22.81 27.10
CA LYS A 18 12.92 22.16 25.82
C LYS A 18 13.27 20.71 26.15
N MET A 19 12.26 19.86 26.19
CA MET A 19 12.45 18.42 26.34
C MET A 19 13.48 18.02 25.28
N PRO A 20 14.60 17.39 25.67
CA PRO A 20 15.56 16.92 24.70
C PRO A 20 14.82 15.89 23.84
N THR A 21 14.56 16.24 22.57
CA THR A 21 14.18 15.29 21.54
C THR A 21 15.39 14.42 21.27
N GLN A 22 15.65 13.48 22.18
CA GLN A 22 16.61 12.41 21.97
C GLN A 22 16.06 11.58 20.81
N ARG A 23 16.47 11.91 19.58
CA ARG A 23 16.29 11.01 18.44
C ARG A 23 17.05 9.73 18.79
N PRO A 24 16.36 8.60 19.03
CA PRO A 24 17.05 7.41 19.47
C PRO A 24 18.04 6.99 18.38
N ARG A 25 19.28 6.73 18.76
CA ARG A 25 20.37 6.22 17.90
C ARG A 25 20.01 4.91 17.17
N ASN A 26 18.88 4.30 17.55
CA ASN A 26 18.28 3.09 16.98
C ASN A 26 17.14 3.38 15.97
N ALA A 27 16.91 4.64 15.58
CA ALA A 27 15.88 5.00 14.61
C ALA A 27 16.11 4.31 13.26
N LEU A 28 17.35 4.31 12.76
CA LEU A 28 17.70 3.65 11.49
C LEU A 28 17.50 2.13 11.56
N HIS A 29 17.88 1.49 12.67
CA HIS A 29 17.69 0.04 12.85
C HIS A 29 16.21 -0.33 12.98
N ARG A 30 15.40 0.48 13.68
CA ARG A 30 13.94 0.30 13.74
C ARG A 30 13.27 0.55 12.40
N GLN A 31 13.73 1.54 11.64
CA GLN A 31 13.27 1.79 10.28
C GLN A 31 13.61 0.60 9.37
N LEU A 32 14.85 0.10 9.40
CA LEU A 32 15.26 -1.10 8.64
C LEU A 32 14.42 -2.33 9.00
N LEU A 33 14.14 -2.58 10.28
CA LEU A 33 13.26 -3.67 10.71
C LEU A 33 11.79 -3.45 10.31
N ALA A 34 11.32 -2.19 10.31
CA ALA A 34 9.98 -1.84 9.83
C ALA A 34 9.85 -2.04 8.31
N HIS A 35 10.95 -1.88 7.57
CA HIS A 35 11.04 -2.05 6.12
C HIS A 35 11.60 -3.40 5.68
N ALA A 36 11.95 -4.30 6.60
CA ALA A 36 12.60 -5.58 6.30
C ALA A 36 11.83 -6.42 5.26
N ARG A 37 10.50 -6.36 5.28
CA ARG A 37 9.64 -7.06 4.30
C ARG A 37 9.81 -6.52 2.88
N ILE A 38 9.86 -5.20 2.73
CA ILE A 38 10.05 -4.53 1.43
C ILE A 38 11.49 -4.75 0.96
N LEU A 39 12.46 -4.63 1.85
CA LEU A 39 13.87 -4.86 1.52
C LEU A 39 14.11 -6.32 1.10
N LEU A 40 13.50 -7.29 1.78
CA LEU A 40 13.56 -8.69 1.41
C LEU A 40 12.88 -8.95 0.05
N ALA A 41 11.71 -8.36 -0.19
CA ALA A 41 11.03 -8.44 -1.47
C ALA A 41 11.86 -7.87 -2.62
N ILE A 42 12.50 -6.71 -2.40
CA ILE A 42 13.42 -6.09 -3.37
C ILE A 42 14.65 -6.99 -3.59
N ALA A 43 15.27 -7.50 -2.54
CA ALA A 43 16.45 -8.37 -2.64
C ALA A 43 16.15 -9.64 -3.45
N ILE A 44 14.98 -10.26 -3.20
CA ILE A 44 14.53 -11.43 -3.96
C ILE A 44 14.22 -11.05 -5.42
N GLY A 45 13.56 -9.91 -5.67
CA GLY A 45 13.35 -9.42 -7.03
C GLY A 45 14.65 -9.25 -7.80
N ILE A 46 15.67 -8.65 -7.18
CA ILE A 46 17.02 -8.49 -7.77
C ILE A 46 17.67 -9.86 -8.03
N ALA A 47 17.63 -10.78 -7.07
CA ALA A 47 18.20 -12.12 -7.23
C ALA A 47 17.53 -12.88 -8.39
N VAL A 48 16.20 -12.81 -8.48
CA VAL A 48 15.43 -13.44 -9.55
C VAL A 48 15.72 -12.79 -10.90
N TRP A 49 15.87 -11.46 -10.95
CA TRP A 49 16.34 -10.79 -12.17
C TRP A 49 17.67 -11.38 -12.64
N PHE A 50 18.68 -11.52 -11.79
CA PHE A 50 19.97 -12.12 -12.20
C PHE A 50 19.88 -13.60 -12.59
N ALA A 51 19.01 -14.37 -11.95
CA ALA A 51 18.78 -15.78 -12.28
C ALA A 51 18.05 -15.98 -13.63
N ALA A 52 17.10 -15.10 -13.96
CA ALA A 52 16.27 -15.19 -15.17
C ALA A 52 16.95 -14.64 -16.45
N ARG A 53 18.28 -14.70 -16.54
CA ARG A 53 19.07 -14.09 -17.64
C ARG A 53 18.80 -14.67 -19.04
N ASN A 54 18.21 -15.85 -19.12
CA ASN A 54 17.92 -16.54 -20.39
C ASN A 54 16.64 -16.02 -21.08
N PHE A 55 15.86 -15.17 -20.40
CA PHE A 55 14.64 -14.58 -20.95
C PHE A 55 14.90 -13.20 -21.56
N LEU A 56 14.01 -12.78 -22.46
CA LEU A 56 13.98 -11.40 -22.98
C LEU A 56 13.89 -10.38 -21.83
N PRO A 57 14.47 -9.18 -21.95
CA PRO A 57 14.55 -8.19 -20.86
C PRO A 57 13.21 -7.91 -20.17
N VAL A 58 12.12 -7.85 -20.94
CA VAL A 58 10.79 -7.57 -20.38
C VAL A 58 10.22 -8.78 -19.64
N THR A 59 10.30 -9.98 -20.21
CA THR A 59 9.86 -11.21 -19.51
C THR A 59 10.68 -11.41 -18.23
N ARG A 60 11.98 -11.16 -18.29
CA ARG A 60 12.88 -11.16 -17.13
C ARG A 60 12.45 -10.15 -16.06
N PHE A 61 12.04 -8.95 -16.47
CA PHE A 61 11.53 -7.91 -15.57
C PHE A 61 10.27 -8.40 -14.85
N LEU A 62 9.35 -9.00 -15.60
CA LEU A 62 8.10 -9.48 -15.03
C LEU A 62 8.26 -10.64 -14.08
N ILE A 63 9.19 -11.56 -14.36
CA ILE A 63 9.49 -12.66 -13.44
C ILE A 63 10.06 -12.09 -12.13
N ALA A 64 11.00 -11.15 -12.20
CA ALA A 64 11.57 -10.48 -11.04
C ALA A 64 10.52 -9.69 -10.24
N TRP A 65 9.65 -8.95 -10.95
CA TRP A 65 8.54 -8.20 -10.37
C TRP A 65 7.57 -9.11 -9.62
N ASN A 66 7.11 -10.18 -10.28
CA ASN A 66 6.23 -11.17 -9.67
C ASN A 66 6.85 -11.76 -8.41
N ALA A 67 8.11 -12.17 -8.46
CA ALA A 67 8.78 -12.73 -7.28
C ALA A 67 8.78 -11.76 -6.08
N GLY A 68 9.08 -10.48 -6.32
CA GLY A 68 9.05 -9.45 -5.27
C GLY A 68 7.65 -9.20 -4.73
N VAL A 69 6.67 -8.98 -5.62
CA VAL A 69 5.28 -8.65 -5.24
C VAL A 69 4.60 -9.80 -4.51
N TRP A 70 4.67 -11.01 -5.04
CA TRP A 70 4.03 -12.18 -4.43
C TRP A 70 4.66 -12.52 -3.09
N LEU A 71 5.99 -12.41 -2.97
CA LEU A 71 6.66 -12.56 -1.68
C LEU A 71 6.18 -11.50 -0.67
N PHE A 72 6.11 -10.24 -1.08
CA PHE A 72 5.60 -9.18 -0.21
C PHE A 72 4.17 -9.46 0.26
N LEU A 73 3.27 -9.86 -0.65
CA LEU A 73 1.90 -10.20 -0.34
C LEU A 73 1.82 -11.35 0.68
N VAL A 74 2.59 -12.42 0.49
CA VAL A 74 2.65 -13.55 1.44
C VAL A 74 3.16 -13.09 2.80
N LEU A 75 4.21 -12.25 2.85
CA LEU A 75 4.75 -11.74 4.10
C LEU A 75 3.77 -10.81 4.85
N VAL A 76 2.95 -10.05 4.12
CA VAL A 76 1.91 -9.21 4.71
C VAL A 76 0.71 -10.04 5.15
N LEU A 77 0.26 -11.00 4.35
CA LEU A 77 -0.81 -11.93 4.73
C LEU A 77 -0.44 -12.71 6.00
N HIS A 78 0.77 -13.26 6.04
CA HIS A 78 1.27 -13.97 7.23
C HIS A 78 1.36 -13.04 8.45
N LEU A 79 1.67 -11.76 8.25
CA LEU A 79 1.60 -10.78 9.32
C LEU A 79 0.16 -10.59 9.80
N MET A 80 -0.78 -10.35 8.89
CA MET A 80 -2.17 -10.05 9.21
C MET A 80 -2.84 -11.23 9.93
N ALA A 81 -2.61 -12.45 9.44
CA ALA A 81 -3.14 -13.68 10.03
C ALA A 81 -2.67 -13.94 11.47
N ASN A 82 -1.48 -13.45 11.83
CA ASN A 82 -0.88 -13.67 13.16
C ASN A 82 -0.89 -12.42 14.06
N ALA A 83 -1.48 -11.32 13.59
CA ALA A 83 -1.46 -10.05 14.32
C ALA A 83 -2.65 -9.96 15.29
N THR A 84 -2.36 -9.61 16.54
CA THR A 84 -3.39 -9.17 17.49
C THR A 84 -3.59 -7.66 17.40
N VAL A 85 -4.77 -7.17 17.78
CA VAL A 85 -5.07 -5.72 17.88
C VAL A 85 -4.04 -4.98 18.73
N ALA A 86 -3.60 -5.57 19.85
CA ALA A 86 -2.53 -5.02 20.68
C ALA A 86 -1.20 -4.90 19.92
N GLY A 87 -0.86 -5.92 19.11
CA GLY A 87 0.30 -5.90 18.22
C GLY A 87 0.19 -4.83 17.13
N LEU A 88 -0.99 -4.64 16.56
CA LEU A 88 -1.30 -3.59 15.57
C LEU A 88 -1.13 -2.19 16.16
N ARG A 89 -1.71 -1.92 17.34
CA ARG A 89 -1.54 -0.63 18.07
C ARG A 89 -0.08 -0.32 18.37
N LYS A 90 0.68 -1.33 18.82
CA LYS A 90 2.12 -1.19 19.09
C LYS A 90 2.90 -0.87 17.80
N ARG A 91 2.52 -1.45 16.67
CA ARG A 91 3.17 -1.17 15.37
C ARG A 91 2.79 0.20 14.82
N ALA A 92 1.55 0.63 15.02
CA ALA A 92 1.08 1.94 14.56
C ALA A 92 1.76 3.10 15.28
N THR A 93 2.07 2.94 16.58
CA THR A 93 2.80 3.96 17.36
C THR A 93 4.30 4.00 17.07
N LEU A 94 4.87 2.94 16.50
CA LEU A 94 6.30 2.83 16.20
C LEU A 94 6.67 3.21 14.75
N ALA A 95 5.70 3.38 13.87
CA ALA A 95 5.95 3.74 12.48
C ALA A 95 5.99 5.28 12.32
N GLU A 96 7.12 5.80 11.84
CA GLU A 96 7.34 7.24 11.60
C GLU A 96 6.70 7.73 10.29
N GLU A 97 6.45 9.04 10.25
CA GLU A 97 5.85 9.81 9.17
C GLU A 97 6.74 9.80 7.91
N GLY A 98 6.17 9.36 6.77
CA GLY A 98 6.88 9.28 5.47
C GLY A 98 6.48 8.07 4.61
N ARG A 99 5.86 7.06 5.21
CA ARG A 99 5.53 5.77 4.59
C ARG A 99 4.47 5.85 3.47
N VAL A 100 3.60 6.85 3.55
CA VAL A 100 2.42 7.03 2.68
C VAL A 100 2.81 7.57 1.31
N ALA A 101 3.72 8.55 1.27
CA ALA A 101 4.20 9.15 0.02
C ALA A 101 4.98 8.14 -0.83
N THR A 102 5.82 7.30 -0.22
CA THR A 102 6.56 6.25 -0.94
C THR A 102 5.65 5.13 -1.44
N LEU A 103 4.64 4.70 -0.65
CA LEU A 103 3.67 3.69 -1.08
C LEU A 103 2.83 4.16 -2.26
N ILE A 104 2.42 5.42 -2.26
CA ILE A 104 1.64 6.03 -3.35
C ILE A 104 2.51 6.21 -4.60
N VAL A 105 3.74 6.69 -4.47
CA VAL A 105 4.66 6.89 -5.62
C VAL A 105 5.08 5.55 -6.25
N VAL A 106 5.35 4.51 -5.45
CA VAL A 106 5.66 3.17 -5.97
C VAL A 106 4.43 2.53 -6.61
N THR A 107 3.25 2.70 -6.02
CA THR A 107 1.98 2.27 -6.63
C THR A 107 1.74 2.94 -7.98
N LEU A 108 1.96 4.24 -8.08
CA LEU A 108 1.84 5.00 -9.33
C LEU A 108 2.88 4.57 -10.38
N ALA A 109 4.13 4.34 -9.97
CA ALA A 109 5.16 3.81 -10.86
C ALA A 109 4.83 2.40 -11.37
N THR A 110 4.19 1.59 -10.53
CA THR A 110 3.70 0.26 -10.87
C THR A 110 2.61 0.34 -11.94
N VAL A 111 1.63 1.24 -11.77
CA VAL A 111 0.56 1.49 -12.75
C VAL A 111 1.13 1.87 -14.13
N VAL A 112 2.11 2.78 -14.16
CA VAL A 112 2.75 3.23 -15.42
C VAL A 112 3.51 2.09 -16.10
N ALA A 113 4.16 1.21 -15.33
CA ALA A 113 4.82 0.02 -15.85
C ALA A 113 3.82 -1.02 -16.42
N PHE A 114 2.63 -1.17 -15.83
CA PHE A 114 1.57 -2.05 -16.35
C PHE A 114 0.97 -1.60 -17.67
N ILE A 115 0.84 -0.29 -17.85
CA ILE A 115 0.35 0.28 -19.11
C ILE A 115 1.36 -0.01 -20.23
N ALA A 116 2.66 0.15 -19.98
CA ALA A 116 3.71 -0.21 -20.93
C ALA A 116 3.70 -1.72 -21.25
N LEU A 117 3.44 -2.55 -20.25
CA LEU A 117 3.38 -4.00 -20.41
C LEU A 117 2.18 -4.50 -21.21
N GLY A 118 1.04 -3.85 -21.03
CA GLY A 118 -0.18 -4.17 -21.77
C GLY A 118 -0.07 -3.87 -23.25
N LEU A 119 0.70 -2.84 -23.62
CA LEU A 119 1.05 -2.54 -25.00
C LEU A 119 1.95 -3.63 -25.60
N GLU A 120 2.85 -4.22 -24.82
CA GLU A 120 3.68 -5.35 -25.26
C GLU A 120 2.91 -6.67 -25.34
N LEU A 121 1.92 -6.90 -24.46
CA LEU A 121 1.04 -8.06 -24.51
C LEU A 121 0.28 -8.14 -25.85
N ALA A 122 -0.03 -6.99 -26.45
CA ALA A 122 -0.61 -6.92 -27.78
C ALA A 122 0.31 -7.57 -28.83
N ASP A 123 1.62 -7.37 -28.76
CA ASP A 123 2.59 -8.00 -29.66
C ASP A 123 2.76 -9.50 -29.37
N VAL A 124 2.79 -9.90 -28.09
CA VAL A 124 2.89 -11.32 -27.70
C VAL A 124 1.71 -12.16 -28.20
N LEU A 125 0.52 -11.57 -28.34
CA LEU A 125 -0.65 -12.30 -28.84
C LEU A 125 -0.58 -12.64 -30.33
N GLN A 126 0.23 -11.92 -31.11
CA GLN A 126 0.49 -12.22 -32.53
C GLN A 126 1.69 -13.16 -32.73
N ASP A 127 2.53 -13.29 -31.70
CA ASP A 127 3.66 -14.20 -31.68
C ASP A 127 3.20 -15.66 -31.64
N LYS A 128 3.81 -16.52 -32.47
CA LYS A 128 3.55 -17.97 -32.52
C LYS A 128 4.57 -18.78 -31.70
N ALA A 129 5.39 -18.11 -30.90
CA ALA A 129 6.40 -18.77 -30.08
C ALA A 129 5.80 -19.81 -29.10
N PRO A 130 6.48 -20.96 -28.87
CA PRO A 130 5.97 -22.02 -27.98
C PRO A 130 5.78 -21.58 -26.52
N ASP A 131 6.52 -20.56 -26.07
CA ASP A 131 6.49 -20.03 -24.70
C ASP A 131 5.42 -18.94 -24.48
N ARG A 132 4.64 -18.60 -25.52
CA ARG A 132 3.52 -17.65 -25.47
C ARG A 132 2.58 -17.83 -24.27
N PRO A 133 2.03 -19.04 -23.96
CA PRO A 133 1.11 -19.19 -22.83
C PRO A 133 1.76 -18.85 -21.48
N LEU A 134 3.05 -19.15 -21.32
CA LEU A 134 3.80 -18.82 -20.11
C LEU A 134 3.99 -17.30 -19.98
N ARG A 135 4.36 -16.61 -21.07
CA ARG A 135 4.51 -15.14 -21.09
C ARG A 135 3.20 -14.43 -20.76
N VAL A 136 2.07 -14.92 -21.28
CA VAL A 136 0.73 -14.40 -20.95
C VAL A 136 0.41 -14.63 -19.47
N ALA A 137 0.67 -15.83 -18.93
CA ALA A 137 0.43 -16.13 -17.52
C ALA A 137 1.27 -15.24 -16.58
N ILE A 138 2.54 -15.01 -16.91
CA ILE A 138 3.45 -14.12 -16.16
C ILE A 138 2.91 -12.68 -16.15
N ALA A 139 2.40 -12.19 -17.28
CA ALA A 139 1.82 -10.85 -17.37
C ALA A 139 0.52 -10.72 -16.56
N LEU A 140 -0.38 -11.70 -16.65
CA LEU A 140 -1.63 -11.72 -15.86
C LEU A 140 -1.34 -11.79 -14.35
N ALA A 141 -0.37 -12.63 -13.94
CA ALA A 141 0.06 -12.71 -12.55
C ALA A 141 0.64 -11.37 -12.06
N ALA A 142 1.36 -10.66 -12.92
CA ALA A 142 1.88 -9.35 -12.59
C ALA A 142 0.75 -8.33 -12.40
N ILE A 143 -0.24 -8.30 -13.30
CA ILE A 143 -1.41 -7.39 -13.23
C ILE A 143 -2.17 -7.63 -11.92
N PHE A 144 -2.53 -8.89 -11.67
CA PHE A 144 -3.31 -9.27 -10.50
C PHE A 144 -2.54 -9.05 -9.19
N GLY A 145 -1.27 -9.47 -9.14
CA GLY A 145 -0.41 -9.27 -7.97
C GLY A 145 -0.23 -7.78 -7.65
N SER A 146 -0.19 -6.91 -8.65
CA SER A 146 -0.04 -5.47 -8.46
C SER A 146 -1.32 -4.80 -8.00
N TRP A 147 -2.47 -5.23 -8.53
CA TRP A 147 -3.76 -4.83 -8.00
C TRP A 147 -3.90 -5.21 -6.51
N LEU A 148 -3.52 -6.44 -6.13
CA LEU A 148 -3.50 -6.86 -4.72
C LEU A 148 -2.52 -6.03 -3.90
N PHE A 149 -1.30 -5.80 -4.40
CA PHE A 149 -0.27 -5.02 -3.71
C PHE A 149 -0.78 -3.64 -3.30
N VAL A 150 -1.48 -2.95 -4.20
CA VAL A 150 -2.08 -1.64 -3.93
C VAL A 150 -3.11 -1.73 -2.81
N ASN A 151 -4.03 -2.68 -2.87
CA ASN A 151 -5.06 -2.84 -1.85
C ASN A 151 -4.46 -3.15 -0.48
N PHE A 152 -3.46 -4.03 -0.42
CA PHE A 152 -2.76 -4.36 0.82
C PHE A 152 -1.97 -3.17 1.37
N ALA A 153 -1.34 -2.37 0.50
CA ALA A 153 -0.66 -1.14 0.89
C ALA A 153 -1.63 -0.14 1.53
N PHE A 154 -2.81 0.07 0.92
CA PHE A 154 -3.85 0.94 1.48
C PHE A 154 -4.42 0.38 2.79
N ALA A 155 -4.66 -0.93 2.89
CA ALA A 155 -5.12 -1.58 4.12
C ALA A 155 -4.16 -1.32 5.30
N LEU A 156 -2.85 -1.53 5.09
CA LEU A 156 -1.83 -1.25 6.09
C LEU A 156 -1.77 0.24 6.46
N HIS A 157 -2.01 1.12 5.48
CA HIS A 157 -2.03 2.57 5.71
C HIS A 157 -3.25 3.00 6.54
N TYR A 158 -4.44 2.48 6.25
CA TYR A 158 -5.64 2.73 7.05
C TYR A 158 -5.47 2.25 8.49
N ALA A 159 -4.97 1.02 8.66
CA ALA A 159 -4.68 0.45 9.98
C ALA A 159 -3.70 1.33 10.77
N HIS A 160 -2.67 1.84 10.10
CA HIS A 160 -1.72 2.75 10.72
C HIS A 160 -2.38 4.07 11.14
N GLU A 161 -3.12 4.74 10.26
CA GLU A 161 -3.72 6.05 10.56
C GLU A 161 -4.76 6.00 11.68
N VAL A 162 -5.59 4.95 11.73
CA VAL A 162 -6.59 4.76 12.80
C VAL A 162 -5.89 4.57 14.15
N TYR A 163 -4.83 3.76 14.20
CA TYR A 163 -4.14 3.44 15.46
C TYR A 163 -2.95 4.34 15.80
N ARG A 164 -2.57 5.30 14.93
CA ARG A 164 -1.42 6.20 15.14
C ARG A 164 -1.59 7.09 16.37
N THR A 165 -2.79 7.61 16.59
CA THR A 165 -3.09 8.55 17.69
C THR A 165 -4.42 8.19 18.33
N LYS A 166 -4.53 8.33 19.65
CA LYS A 166 -5.80 8.10 20.38
C LYS A 166 -6.98 8.95 19.90
N ARG A 167 -6.71 10.09 19.24
CA ARG A 167 -7.71 10.94 18.58
C ARG A 167 -8.33 10.34 17.32
N ASN A 168 -7.68 9.35 16.70
CA ASN A 168 -8.10 8.74 15.44
C ASN A 168 -8.83 7.40 15.63
N ILE A 169 -9.12 6.98 16.87
CA ILE A 169 -9.70 5.66 17.16
C ILE A 169 -11.04 5.44 16.44
N ASN A 170 -11.74 6.49 16.03
CA ASN A 170 -12.98 6.42 15.26
C ASN A 170 -12.84 7.09 13.87
N ALA A 171 -11.64 7.13 13.28
CA ALA A 171 -11.44 7.78 11.98
C ALA A 171 -12.08 6.99 10.81
N LEU A 172 -12.18 5.66 10.97
CA LEU A 172 -13.03 4.74 10.21
C LEU A 172 -13.96 4.05 11.21
N ASP A 173 -15.25 4.00 10.91
CA ASP A 173 -16.26 3.40 11.77
C ASP A 173 -16.76 2.10 11.13
N PHE A 174 -16.40 0.98 11.76
CA PHE A 174 -16.75 -0.36 11.29
C PHE A 174 -18.01 -0.83 12.01
N PRO A 175 -19.02 -1.35 11.30
CA PRO A 175 -20.26 -1.80 11.93
C PRO A 175 -20.01 -2.85 13.01
N ASN A 176 -20.50 -2.57 14.23
CA ASN A 176 -20.36 -3.44 15.40
C ASN A 176 -18.92 -3.77 15.85
N GLU A 177 -17.90 -3.09 15.32
CA GLU A 177 -16.50 -3.34 15.66
C GLU A 177 -15.81 -2.07 16.17
N LYS A 178 -15.29 -2.14 17.41
CA LYS A 178 -14.65 -1.00 18.10
C LYS A 178 -13.13 -1.10 18.06
N GLU A 179 -12.60 -2.28 17.80
CA GLU A 179 -11.18 -2.57 17.75
C GLU A 179 -10.84 -3.30 16.45
N PRO A 180 -11.03 -2.64 15.27
CA PRO A 180 -10.83 -3.28 13.98
C PRO A 180 -9.41 -3.82 13.83
N ASP A 181 -9.28 -5.01 13.26
CA ASP A 181 -8.01 -5.66 13.00
C ASP A 181 -7.54 -5.41 11.55
N TYR A 182 -6.46 -6.05 11.13
CA TYR A 182 -5.95 -5.87 9.77
C TYR A 182 -6.93 -6.36 8.67
N TRP A 183 -7.75 -7.37 8.95
CA TRP A 183 -8.72 -7.89 7.99
C TRP A 183 -9.84 -6.89 7.73
N ASP A 184 -10.28 -6.15 8.75
CA ASP A 184 -11.26 -5.07 8.58
C ASP A 184 -10.73 -3.98 7.65
N PHE A 185 -9.48 -3.56 7.82
CA PHE A 185 -8.86 -2.57 6.92
C PHE A 185 -8.62 -3.12 5.51
N LEU A 186 -8.33 -4.41 5.38
CA LEU A 186 -8.20 -5.06 4.06
C LEU A 186 -9.54 -5.17 3.36
N TYR A 187 -10.60 -5.52 4.08
CA TYR A 187 -11.97 -5.48 3.59
C TYR A 187 -12.30 -4.08 3.05
N PHE A 188 -12.10 -3.04 3.86
CA PHE A 188 -12.34 -1.66 3.45
C PHE A 188 -11.54 -1.26 2.20
N ALA A 189 -10.24 -1.60 2.16
CA ALA A 189 -9.39 -1.29 1.03
C ALA A 189 -9.81 -2.04 -0.25
N LEU A 190 -10.15 -3.33 -0.16
CA LEU A 190 -10.60 -4.12 -1.31
C LEU A 190 -11.95 -3.64 -1.86
N VAL A 191 -12.86 -3.22 -0.99
CA VAL A 191 -14.14 -2.61 -1.41
C VAL A 191 -13.88 -1.34 -2.23
N LEU A 192 -12.98 -0.46 -1.78
CA LEU A 192 -12.57 0.71 -2.57
C LEU A 192 -11.83 0.32 -3.86
N GLY A 193 -10.99 -0.71 -3.82
CA GLY A 193 -10.18 -1.19 -4.95
C GLY A 193 -10.97 -1.87 -6.07
N THR A 194 -12.12 -2.47 -5.76
CA THR A 194 -13.00 -3.08 -6.76
C THR A 194 -13.90 -2.06 -7.45
N THR A 195 -14.07 -0.85 -6.89
CA THR A 195 -14.90 0.24 -7.46
C THR A 195 -16.38 -0.09 -7.71
N PHE A 196 -16.88 -1.24 -7.23
CA PHE A 196 -18.25 -1.71 -7.52
C PHE A 196 -19.15 -1.87 -6.29
N GLN A 197 -18.65 -1.60 -5.07
CA GLN A 197 -19.42 -1.88 -3.87
C GLN A 197 -19.39 -0.73 -2.87
N THR A 198 -20.56 -0.44 -2.28
CA THR A 198 -20.68 0.45 -1.13
C THR A 198 -20.08 -0.24 0.09
N SER A 199 -19.02 0.33 0.65
CA SER A 199 -18.54 -0.06 1.97
C SER A 199 -19.58 0.32 3.03
N ASP A 200 -19.84 -0.58 3.97
CA ASP A 200 -20.61 -0.31 5.20
C ASP A 200 -19.78 0.45 6.26
N VAL A 201 -18.48 0.63 6.01
CA VAL A 201 -17.56 1.44 6.84
C VAL A 201 -17.71 2.93 6.56
N GLU A 202 -17.94 3.73 7.60
CA GLU A 202 -18.08 5.19 7.50
C GLU A 202 -16.72 5.91 7.72
N ILE A 203 -16.33 6.80 6.79
CA ILE A 203 -15.09 7.60 6.93
C ILE A 203 -15.36 8.90 7.70
N ARG A 204 -15.07 8.91 9.00
CA ARG A 204 -15.29 10.08 9.87
C ARG A 204 -14.17 11.12 9.76
N SER A 205 -12.93 10.72 9.43
CA SER A 205 -11.78 11.64 9.30
C SER A 205 -11.68 12.33 7.93
N ARG A 206 -11.49 13.67 7.93
CA ARG A 206 -11.21 14.45 6.71
C ARG A 206 -9.94 13.99 5.98
N ALA A 207 -8.91 13.61 6.73
CA ALA A 207 -7.65 13.15 6.14
C ALA A 207 -7.85 11.81 5.42
N LEU A 208 -8.53 10.86 6.07
CA LEU A 208 -8.82 9.55 5.46
C LEU A 208 -9.76 9.64 4.26
N ARG A 209 -10.67 10.61 4.21
CA ARG A 209 -11.48 10.87 3.01
C ARG A 209 -10.61 11.25 1.81
N ARG A 210 -9.54 12.03 2.00
CA ARG A 210 -8.58 12.34 0.91
C ARG A 210 -7.80 11.11 0.48
N THR A 211 -7.38 10.27 1.42
CA THR A 211 -6.71 9.00 1.11
C THR A 211 -7.62 8.05 0.32
N ALA A 212 -8.87 7.88 0.74
CA ALA A 212 -9.86 7.06 0.05
C ALA A 212 -10.18 7.61 -1.36
N MET A 213 -10.22 8.93 -1.53
CA MET A 213 -10.34 9.55 -2.86
C MET A 213 -9.18 9.19 -3.78
N VAL A 214 -7.94 9.22 -3.27
CA VAL A 214 -6.75 8.80 -4.03
C VAL A 214 -6.83 7.31 -4.38
N GLN A 215 -7.18 6.44 -3.43
CA GLN A 215 -7.33 5.01 -3.71
C GLN A 215 -8.41 4.76 -4.76
N GLY A 216 -9.56 5.43 -4.67
CA GLY A 216 -10.65 5.31 -5.63
C GLY A 216 -10.23 5.72 -7.05
N LEU A 217 -9.45 6.81 -7.18
CA LEU A 217 -8.90 7.23 -8.47
C LEU A 217 -7.91 6.19 -9.04
N VAL A 218 -7.01 5.67 -8.20
CA VAL A 218 -6.05 4.62 -8.59
C VAL A 218 -6.79 3.35 -9.02
N ALA A 219 -7.81 2.95 -8.27
CA ALA A 219 -8.64 1.77 -8.56
C ALA A 219 -9.40 1.92 -9.87
N PHE A 220 -10.00 3.09 -10.13
CA PHE A 220 -10.67 3.40 -11.39
C PHE A 220 -9.72 3.27 -12.59
N LEU A 221 -8.51 3.82 -12.50
CA LEU A 221 -7.51 3.72 -13.56
C LEU A 221 -7.05 2.26 -13.78
N PHE A 222 -6.84 1.51 -12.70
CA PHE A 222 -6.49 0.08 -12.78
C PHE A 222 -7.59 -0.74 -13.46
N ASN A 223 -8.84 -0.58 -13.02
CA ASN A 223 -9.97 -1.34 -13.56
C ASN A 223 -10.21 -0.98 -15.04
N THR A 224 -10.05 0.31 -15.40
CA THR A 224 -10.13 0.75 -16.80
C THR A 224 -9.03 0.11 -17.66
N ALA A 225 -7.79 0.08 -17.17
CA ALA A 225 -6.67 -0.55 -17.87
C ALA A 225 -6.89 -2.06 -18.06
N ILE A 226 -7.36 -2.76 -17.03
CA ILE A 226 -7.67 -4.20 -17.11
C ILE A 226 -8.74 -4.46 -18.17
N ILE A 227 -9.81 -3.66 -18.22
CA ILE A 227 -10.84 -3.77 -19.25
C ILE A 227 -10.26 -3.52 -20.65
N ALA A 228 -9.49 -2.44 -20.82
CA ALA A 228 -8.88 -2.09 -22.12
C ALA A 228 -7.96 -3.20 -22.65
N LEU A 229 -7.15 -3.79 -21.77
CA LEU A 229 -6.29 -4.93 -22.11
C LEU A 229 -7.12 -6.18 -22.42
N SER A 230 -8.16 -6.45 -21.63
CA SER A 230 -9.05 -7.60 -21.88
C SER A 230 -9.73 -7.50 -23.24
N VAL A 231 -10.21 -6.32 -23.63
CA VAL A 231 -10.81 -6.07 -24.96
C VAL A 231 -9.76 -6.22 -26.06
N SER A 232 -8.56 -5.68 -25.87
CA SER A 232 -7.46 -5.80 -26.83
C SER A 232 -7.07 -7.26 -27.05
N VAL A 233 -7.01 -8.05 -25.98
CA VAL A 233 -6.74 -9.49 -26.04
C VAL A 233 -7.87 -10.24 -26.75
N ALA A 234 -9.12 -9.97 -26.38
CA ALA A 234 -10.29 -10.62 -26.98
C ALA A 234 -10.40 -10.33 -28.49
N SER A 235 -10.18 -9.07 -28.90
CA SER A 235 -10.21 -8.69 -30.32
C SER A 235 -9.16 -9.43 -31.15
N LYS A 236 -7.95 -9.64 -30.61
CA LYS A 236 -6.90 -10.39 -31.30
C LYS A 236 -7.15 -11.90 -31.35
N LEU A 237 -7.91 -12.45 -30.41
CA LEU A 237 -8.30 -13.88 -30.42
C LEU A 237 -9.47 -14.18 -31.36
N VAL A 238 -10.35 -13.21 -31.61
CA VAL A 238 -11.51 -13.37 -32.50
C VAL A 238 -11.19 -12.98 -33.94
N GLY A 239 -10.23 -12.06 -34.14
CA GLY A 239 -9.83 -11.55 -35.46
C GLY A 239 -8.64 -12.26 -36.13
N GLY A 240 -8.11 -13.32 -35.54
CA GLY A 240 -7.02 -14.14 -36.10
C GLY A 240 -7.41 -15.60 -36.22
#